data_AF-A0A9X8E4A1-F1
#
_entry.id   AF-A0A9X8E4A1-F1
#
_cell.length_a   1.000
_cell.length_b   1.000
_cell.length_c   1.000
_cell.angle_alpha   90.00
_cell.angle_beta   90.00
_cell.angle_gamma   90.00
#
_symmetry.space_group_name_H-M   'P 1'
#
loop_
_entity.id
_entity.type
_entity.pdbx_description
1 polymer ?
#
loop_
_entity_poly.entity_id
_entity_poly.type
_entity_poly.pdbx_seq_one_letter_code
_entity_poly.pdbx_strand_id
1 'polypeptide(L)'
;MLETMSDYKVSSALDVPRRNWMSQRHEILAYDGNLKNIKLEPAGIYDAFPEPPGLIEFINHVRDNERALTTTHLIMWIKANQREWLNDYLATKQPSVPPKNKVKQADLAEVQSDFAAVFHREYIAYGKECVYNADETGIYYDMPPR
;
A
#
# COMPACT_ATOMS: atom_id res chain seq x y z
N MET A 1 -15.24 13.21 -32.95
CA MET A 1 -15.37 14.65 -32.63
C MET A 1 -14.29 15.19 -31.67
N LEU A 2 -13.41 14.35 -31.10
CA LEU A 2 -12.29 14.79 -30.23
C LEU A 2 -10.99 15.08 -31.01
N GLU A 3 -10.80 14.44 -32.17
CA GLU A 3 -9.57 14.54 -33.00
C GLU A 3 -9.32 15.93 -33.60
N THR A 4 -10.36 16.76 -33.72
CA THR A 4 -10.29 18.13 -34.26
C THR A 4 -10.32 19.20 -33.17
N MET A 5 -10.43 18.80 -31.91
CA MET A 5 -10.49 19.72 -30.77
C MET A 5 -9.09 20.10 -30.31
N SER A 6 -8.94 21.29 -29.72
CA SER A 6 -7.67 21.68 -29.12
C SER A 6 -7.37 20.84 -27.87
N ASP A 7 -6.08 20.61 -27.61
CA ASP A 7 -5.59 19.84 -26.45
C ASP A 7 -6.22 20.28 -25.12
N TYR A 8 -6.50 21.57 -24.98
CA TYR A 8 -7.21 22.13 -23.83
C TYR A 8 -8.62 21.54 -23.66
N LYS A 9 -9.41 21.52 -24.74
CA LYS A 9 -10.78 21.03 -24.69
C LYS A 9 -10.82 19.50 -24.53
N VAL A 10 -9.86 18.79 -25.11
CA VAL A 10 -9.76 17.33 -24.96
C VAL A 10 -9.33 16.94 -23.56
N SER A 11 -8.30 17.60 -23.01
CA SER A 11 -7.84 17.39 -21.63
C SER A 11 -8.96 17.63 -20.61
N SER A 12 -9.75 18.69 -20.79
CA SER A 12 -10.90 18.97 -19.92
C SER A 12 -12.04 17.97 -20.09
N ALA A 13 -12.24 17.41 -21.29
CA ALA A 13 -13.32 16.47 -21.56
C ALA A 13 -13.00 15.03 -21.12
N LEU A 14 -11.73 14.63 -21.20
CA LEU A 14 -11.25 13.28 -20.86
C LEU A 14 -10.57 13.19 -19.48
N ASP A 15 -10.34 14.33 -18.82
CA ASP A 15 -9.59 14.44 -17.56
C ASP A 15 -8.15 13.87 -17.66
N VAL A 16 -7.53 14.01 -18.84
CA VAL A 16 -6.18 13.49 -19.15
C VAL A 16 -5.15 14.64 -19.12
N PRO A 17 -3.92 14.44 -18.58
CA PRO A 17 -2.87 15.46 -18.59
C PRO A 17 -2.50 15.94 -20.00
N ARG A 18 -2.50 17.26 -20.20
CA ARG A 18 -2.24 17.93 -21.49
C ARG A 18 -0.98 17.46 -22.21
N ARG A 19 0.08 17.11 -21.46
CA ARG A 19 1.41 16.80 -22.04
C ARG A 19 1.47 15.48 -22.82
N ASN A 20 0.52 14.57 -22.61
CA ASN A 20 0.62 13.22 -23.17
C ASN A 20 -0.43 12.94 -24.27
N TRP A 21 -1.40 13.83 -24.47
CA TRP A 21 -2.48 13.65 -25.44
C TRP A 21 -1.98 13.44 -26.87
N MET A 22 -1.17 14.36 -27.42
CA MET A 22 -0.74 14.28 -28.82
C MET A 22 0.04 13.01 -29.16
N SER A 23 0.86 12.53 -28.22
CA SER A 23 1.65 11.31 -28.39
C SER A 23 0.82 10.02 -28.24
N GLN A 24 -0.23 10.04 -27.40
CA GLN A 24 -1.01 8.85 -27.03
C GLN A 24 -2.43 8.85 -27.61
N ARG A 25 -2.78 9.83 -28.45
CA ARG A 25 -4.17 10.07 -28.92
C ARG A 25 -4.81 8.83 -29.53
N HIS A 26 -4.07 8.05 -30.32
CA HIS A 26 -4.61 6.89 -31.01
C HIS A 26 -4.96 5.78 -30.01
N GLU A 27 -4.14 5.59 -28.98
CA GLU A 27 -4.38 4.60 -27.92
C GLU A 27 -5.54 5.04 -27.01
N ILE A 28 -5.60 6.33 -26.65
CA ILE A 28 -6.69 6.88 -25.84
C ILE A 28 -8.04 6.77 -26.56
N LEU A 29 -8.06 7.02 -27.87
CA LEU A 29 -9.29 6.94 -28.67
C LEU A 29 -9.69 5.49 -29.00
N ALA A 30 -8.74 4.56 -29.02
CA ALA A 30 -8.99 3.14 -29.23
C ALA A 30 -9.34 2.39 -27.94
N TYR A 31 -9.14 2.99 -26.76
CA TYR A 31 -9.41 2.38 -25.46
C TYR A 31 -10.93 2.29 -25.19
N ASP A 32 -11.43 1.08 -24.96
CA ASP A 32 -12.84 0.78 -24.72
C ASP A 32 -13.20 0.67 -23.22
N GLY A 33 -12.22 0.89 -22.33
CA GLY A 33 -12.38 0.80 -20.88
C GLY A 33 -12.73 2.13 -20.19
N ASN A 34 -12.62 2.14 -18.86
CA ASN A 34 -12.99 3.32 -18.06
C ASN A 34 -12.00 4.48 -18.23
N LEU A 35 -12.47 5.56 -18.87
CA LEU A 35 -11.68 6.75 -19.18
C LEU A 35 -11.12 7.47 -17.94
N LYS A 36 -11.80 7.38 -16.78
CA LYS A 36 -11.34 8.00 -15.52
C LYS A 36 -10.13 7.30 -14.91
N ASN A 37 -9.79 6.11 -15.41
CA ASN A 37 -8.66 5.29 -14.96
C ASN A 37 -7.83 4.81 -16.16
N ILE A 38 -7.70 5.62 -17.22
CA ILE A 38 -6.80 5.30 -18.33
C ILE A 38 -5.35 5.23 -17.82
N LYS A 39 -4.83 4.00 -17.75
CA LYS A 39 -3.41 3.70 -17.65
C LYS A 39 -3.03 2.97 -18.93
N LEU A 40 -2.56 3.72 -19.93
CA LEU A 40 -2.18 3.19 -21.25
C LEU A 40 -1.03 2.19 -21.14
N GLU A 41 -0.11 2.46 -20.22
CA GLU A 41 0.86 1.51 -19.73
C GLU A 41 0.43 1.09 -18.32
N PRO A 42 0.23 -0.21 -18.05
CA PRO A 42 0.14 -0.69 -16.68
C PRO A 42 1.45 -0.31 -15.98
N ALA A 43 1.38 0.61 -15.01
CA ALA A 43 2.52 0.92 -14.18
C ALA A 43 2.97 -0.35 -13.46
N GLY A 44 4.05 -0.95 -13.97
CA GLY A 44 4.63 -2.18 -13.45
C GLY A 44 3.87 -3.42 -13.93
N ILE A 45 4.57 -4.28 -14.66
CA ILE A 45 4.25 -5.70 -14.72
C ILE A 45 4.14 -6.14 -13.25
N TYR A 46 2.95 -6.54 -12.80
CA TYR A 46 2.86 -7.31 -11.57
C TYR A 46 3.60 -8.60 -11.86
N ASP A 47 4.75 -8.82 -11.23
CA ASP A 47 5.42 -10.11 -11.26
C ASP A 47 4.40 -11.13 -10.76
N ALA A 48 3.76 -11.84 -11.69
CA ALA A 48 2.66 -12.72 -11.38
C ALA A 48 3.19 -13.79 -10.43
N PHE A 49 2.53 -13.92 -9.28
CA PHE A 49 2.90 -14.92 -8.29
C PHE A 49 2.90 -16.31 -8.95
N PRO A 50 3.97 -17.11 -8.81
CA PRO A 50 4.22 -18.27 -9.66
C PRO A 50 3.25 -19.43 -9.41
N GLU A 51 2.61 -19.49 -8.23
CA GLU A 51 1.72 -20.61 -7.89
C GLU A 51 0.47 -20.18 -7.08
N PRO A 52 -0.51 -19.54 -7.73
CA PRO A 52 -1.76 -19.18 -7.08
C PRO A 52 -2.55 -20.39 -6.52
N PRO A 53 -2.63 -21.55 -7.20
CA PRO A 53 -3.39 -22.70 -6.70
C PRO A 53 -2.87 -23.24 -5.36
N GLY A 54 -1.55 -23.44 -5.22
CA GLY A 54 -0.96 -23.97 -3.99
C GLY A 54 -1.15 -23.03 -2.79
N LEU A 55 -1.12 -21.71 -3.02
CA LEU A 55 -1.41 -20.73 -1.97
C LEU A 55 -2.88 -20.79 -1.54
N ILE A 56 -3.80 -20.95 -2.49
CA ILE A 56 -5.24 -21.08 -2.21
C ILE A 56 -5.52 -22.37 -1.41
N GLU A 57 -4.90 -23.48 -1.77
CA GLU A 57 -5.02 -24.74 -1.01
C GLU A 57 -4.53 -24.58 0.42
N PHE A 58 -3.38 -23.93 0.63
CA PHE A 58 -2.90 -23.62 1.98
C PHE A 58 -3.86 -22.72 2.77
N ILE A 59 -4.40 -21.67 2.13
CA ILE A 59 -5.38 -20.77 2.75
C ILE A 59 -6.62 -21.54 3.20
N ASN A 60 -7.14 -22.40 2.32
CA ASN A 60 -8.31 -23.23 2.63
C ASN A 60 -7.99 -24.20 3.76
N HIS A 61 -6.84 -24.88 3.71
CA HIS A 61 -6.40 -25.77 4.79
C HIS A 61 -6.31 -25.06 6.16
N VAL A 62 -5.72 -23.86 6.23
CA VAL A 62 -5.64 -23.10 7.49
C VAL A 62 -7.03 -22.75 8.02
N ARG A 63 -7.96 -22.38 7.13
CA ARG A 63 -9.36 -22.07 7.49
C ARG A 63 -10.15 -23.30 7.91
N ASP A 64 -9.98 -24.41 7.22
CA ASP A 64 -10.65 -25.69 7.51
C ASP A 64 -10.21 -26.27 8.87
N ASN A 65 -8.99 -25.93 9.31
CA ASN A 65 -8.49 -26.25 10.65
C ASN A 65 -8.96 -25.26 11.74
N GLU A 66 -9.92 -24.37 11.44
CA GLU A 66 -10.41 -23.31 12.33
C GLU A 66 -9.31 -22.39 12.89
N ARG A 67 -8.20 -22.24 12.17
CA ARG A 67 -7.09 -21.37 12.57
C ARG A 67 -7.22 -20.01 11.90
N ALA A 68 -6.84 -18.97 12.62
CA ALA A 68 -6.74 -17.62 12.06
C ALA A 68 -5.65 -17.57 10.98
N LEU A 69 -6.05 -17.27 9.74
CA LEU A 69 -5.11 -16.94 8.67
C LEU A 69 -4.53 -15.54 8.94
N THR A 70 -3.20 -15.43 8.97
CA THR A 70 -2.50 -14.17 9.21
C THR A 70 -1.50 -13.93 8.09
N THR A 71 -1.07 -12.67 7.94
CA THR A 71 0.01 -12.32 6.99
C THR A 71 1.27 -13.12 7.25
N THR A 72 1.56 -13.47 8.51
CA THR A 72 2.70 -14.32 8.88
C THR A 72 2.59 -15.71 8.28
N HIS A 73 1.39 -16.33 8.31
CA HIS A 73 1.16 -17.65 7.70
C HIS A 73 1.45 -17.63 6.19
N LEU A 74 0.96 -16.60 5.49
CA LEU A 74 1.21 -16.42 4.05
C LEU A 74 2.71 -16.24 3.75
N ILE A 75 3.41 -15.41 4.53
CA ILE A 75 4.86 -15.19 4.37
C ILE A 75 5.65 -16.48 4.62
N MET A 76 5.30 -17.25 5.64
CA MET A 76 5.96 -18.54 5.93
C MET A 76 5.76 -19.52 4.77
N TRP A 77 4.55 -19.62 4.23
CA TRP A 77 4.27 -20.48 3.09
C TRP A 77 5.07 -20.08 1.85
N ILE A 78 5.12 -18.79 1.53
CA ILE A 78 5.92 -18.27 0.40
C ILE A 78 7.41 -18.58 0.60
N LYS A 79 7.94 -18.36 1.81
CA LYS A 79 9.35 -18.67 2.13
C LYS A 79 9.69 -20.16 2.03
N ALA A 80 8.73 -21.03 2.30
CA ALA A 80 8.91 -22.48 2.26
C ALA A 80 8.79 -23.06 0.85
N ASN A 81 7.82 -22.59 0.07
CA ASN A 81 7.45 -23.19 -1.22
C ASN A 81 7.96 -22.41 -2.44
N GLN A 82 8.22 -21.10 -2.30
CA GLN A 82 8.54 -20.20 -3.42
C GLN A 82 9.83 -19.41 -3.17
N ARG A 83 10.84 -20.09 -2.59
CA ARG A 83 12.08 -19.45 -2.13
C ARG A 83 12.93 -18.87 -3.27
N GLU A 84 13.03 -19.59 -4.39
CA GLU A 84 13.77 -19.13 -5.58
C GLU A 84 13.10 -17.89 -6.18
N TRP A 85 11.79 -17.98 -6.45
CA TRP A 85 11.00 -16.84 -6.90
C TRP A 85 11.08 -15.65 -5.94
N LEU A 86 11.01 -15.88 -4.62
CA LEU A 86 11.15 -14.82 -3.62
C LEU A 86 12.52 -14.15 -3.69
N ASN A 87 13.59 -14.91 -3.88
CA ASN A 87 14.94 -14.37 -4.01
C ASN A 87 15.10 -13.55 -5.29
N ASP A 88 14.59 -14.04 -6.42
CA ASP A 88 14.61 -13.34 -7.70
C ASP A 88 13.78 -12.05 -7.62
N TYR A 89 12.57 -12.14 -7.05
CA TYR A 89 11.73 -10.99 -6.79
C TYR A 89 12.47 -9.94 -5.95
N LEU A 90 13.05 -10.33 -4.82
CA LEU A 90 13.80 -9.42 -3.96
C LEU A 90 15.04 -8.84 -4.63
N ALA A 91 15.71 -9.59 -5.51
CA ALA A 91 16.85 -9.11 -6.29
C ALA A 91 16.44 -8.03 -7.32
N THR A 92 15.24 -8.14 -7.91
CA THR A 92 14.70 -7.11 -8.80
C THR A 92 14.19 -5.86 -8.08
N LYS A 93 13.82 -5.96 -6.80
CA LYS A 93 13.41 -4.80 -6.03
C LYS A 93 14.66 -4.10 -5.49
N GLN A 94 14.93 -2.90 -6.01
CA GLN A 94 15.91 -1.98 -5.42
C GLN A 94 15.68 -1.90 -3.90
N PRO A 95 16.73 -1.91 -3.06
CA PRO A 95 16.56 -1.70 -1.63
C PRO A 95 15.79 -0.39 -1.45
N SER A 96 14.61 -0.50 -0.84
CA SER A 96 13.75 0.65 -0.62
C SER A 96 14.58 1.70 0.10
N VAL A 97 14.71 2.89 -0.51
CA VAL A 97 15.34 4.01 0.16
C VAL A 97 14.58 4.19 1.47
N PRO A 98 15.25 4.12 2.63
CA PRO A 98 14.55 4.27 3.89
C PRO A 98 13.78 5.60 3.83
N PRO A 99 12.51 5.60 4.27
CA PRO A 99 11.68 6.79 4.20
C PRO A 99 12.44 7.95 4.82
N LYS A 100 12.66 9.01 4.02
CA LYS A 100 13.54 10.15 4.33
C LYS A 100 13.17 10.90 5.62
N ASN A 101 12.00 10.60 6.19
CA ASN A 101 11.41 11.27 7.34
C ASN A 101 11.38 10.40 8.62
N LYS A 102 12.02 9.22 8.64
CA LYS A 102 12.10 8.43 9.88
C LYS A 102 13.33 8.82 10.69
N VAL A 103 13.07 9.41 11.86
CA VAL A 103 14.08 9.64 12.92
C VAL A 103 14.70 8.29 13.31
N LYS A 104 15.99 8.28 13.66
CA LYS A 104 16.68 7.03 14.04
C LYS A 104 16.05 6.47 15.32
N GLN A 105 16.00 5.16 15.43
CA GLN A 105 15.41 4.47 16.59
C GLN A 105 16.09 4.84 17.93
N ALA A 106 17.39 5.09 17.90
CA ALA A 106 18.15 5.50 19.09
C ALA A 106 17.69 6.87 19.60
N ASP A 107 17.54 7.84 18.70
CA ASP A 107 17.10 9.19 19.03
C ASP A 107 15.65 9.17 19.60
N LEU A 108 14.78 8.29 19.09
CA LEU A 108 13.43 8.10 19.64
C LEU A 108 13.44 7.49 21.05
N ALA A 109 14.36 6.56 21.33
CA ALA A 109 14.47 5.90 22.62
C ALA A 109 14.94 6.86 23.72
N GLU A 110 15.86 7.78 23.38
CA GLU A 110 16.32 8.84 24.28
C GLU A 110 15.17 9.77 24.65
N VAL A 111 14.44 10.29 23.65
CA VAL A 111 13.26 11.16 23.88
C VAL A 111 12.19 10.45 24.72
N GLN A 112 11.93 9.17 24.44
CA GLN A 112 10.97 8.38 25.21
C GLN A 112 11.41 8.22 26.68
N SER A 113 12.69 7.95 26.92
CA SER A 113 13.26 7.77 28.26
C SER A 113 13.19 9.08 29.07
N ASP A 114 13.57 10.19 28.46
CA ASP A 114 13.54 11.51 29.10
C ASP A 114 12.11 11.92 29.45
N PHE A 115 11.17 11.75 28.52
CA PHE A 115 9.75 12.00 28.77
C PHE A 115 9.21 11.12 29.91
N ALA A 116 9.51 9.82 29.89
CA ALA A 116 9.05 8.88 30.91
C ALA A 116 9.59 9.27 32.30
N ALA A 117 10.86 9.68 32.40
CA ALA A 117 11.45 10.11 33.67
C ALA A 117 10.77 11.37 34.23
N VAL A 118 10.48 12.36 33.37
CA VAL A 118 9.77 13.58 33.77
C VAL A 118 8.33 13.26 34.18
N PHE A 119 7.62 12.49 33.36
CA PHE A 119 6.23 12.10 33.60
C PHE A 119 6.08 11.34 34.92
N HIS A 120 6.94 10.34 35.17
CA HIS A 120 6.88 9.59 36.41
C HIS A 120 7.22 10.44 37.62
N ARG A 121 8.17 11.38 37.53
CA ARG A 121 8.50 12.28 38.65
C ARG A 121 7.33 13.22 38.99
N GLU A 122 6.71 13.81 37.98
CA GLU A 122 5.67 14.83 38.17
C GLU A 122 4.33 14.24 38.58
N TYR A 123 4.00 13.05 38.06
CA TYR A 123 2.70 12.42 38.27
C TYR A 123 2.73 11.21 39.20
N ILE A 124 3.82 10.97 39.95
CA ILE A 124 3.96 9.81 40.87
C ILE A 124 2.84 9.72 41.92
N ALA A 125 2.28 10.87 42.31
CA ALA A 125 1.25 10.96 43.33
C ALA A 125 -0.14 10.55 42.82
N TYR A 126 -0.34 10.49 41.50
CA TYR A 126 -1.60 10.09 40.90
C TYR A 126 -1.61 8.57 40.68
N GLY A 127 -2.70 7.93 41.07
CA GLY A 127 -2.91 6.53 40.74
C GLY A 127 -3.20 6.32 39.25
N LYS A 128 -3.06 5.08 38.80
CA LYS A 128 -3.24 4.71 37.38
C LYS A 128 -4.66 4.97 36.87
N GLU A 129 -5.62 4.96 37.79
CA GLU A 129 -7.02 5.27 37.56
C GLU A 129 -7.28 6.72 37.11
N CYS A 130 -6.31 7.62 37.27
CA CYS A 130 -6.40 9.02 36.84
C CYS A 130 -5.79 9.28 35.44
N VAL A 131 -5.31 8.24 34.74
CA VAL A 131 -4.69 8.36 33.42
C VAL A 131 -5.70 7.97 32.33
N TYR A 132 -6.10 8.92 31.49
CA TYR A 132 -7.01 8.71 30.37
C TYR A 132 -6.23 8.85 29.05
N ASN A 133 -6.30 7.82 28.19
CA ASN A 133 -5.75 7.90 26.84
C ASN A 133 -6.79 8.46 25.88
N ALA A 134 -6.37 9.35 24.99
CA ALA A 134 -7.19 9.87 23.90
C ALA A 134 -6.35 9.93 22.62
N ASP A 135 -6.83 9.30 21.55
CA ASP A 135 -6.22 9.32 20.23
C ASP A 135 -7.29 9.44 19.14
N GLU A 136 -6.93 10.06 18.02
CA GLU A 136 -7.80 10.17 16.86
C GLU A 136 -7.52 9.01 15.91
N THR A 137 -8.49 8.10 15.78
CA THR A 137 -8.45 7.05 14.77
C THR A 137 -9.30 7.47 13.57
N GLY A 138 -8.64 7.73 12.44
CA GLY A 138 -9.34 8.05 11.18
C GLY A 138 -10.18 6.86 10.70
N ILE A 139 -11.51 7.06 10.61
CA ILE A 139 -12.43 6.07 10.05
C ILE A 139 -12.63 6.40 8.57
N TYR A 140 -12.14 5.54 7.69
CA TYR A 140 -12.34 5.65 6.25
C TYR A 140 -13.55 4.82 5.83
N TYR A 141 -14.56 5.47 5.23
CA TYR A 141 -15.70 4.77 4.64
C TYR A 141 -15.35 4.30 3.23
N ASP A 142 -14.90 3.05 3.10
CA ASP A 142 -14.77 2.35 1.81
C ASP A 142 -16.06 1.56 1.50
N MET A 143 -17.16 2.28 1.25
CA MET A 143 -18.32 1.68 0.60
C MET A 143 -18.59 2.37 -0.74
N PRO A 144 -18.24 1.74 -1.88
CA PRO A 144 -18.77 2.20 -3.16
C PRO A 144 -20.30 2.00 -3.18
N PRO A 145 -21.06 2.93 -3.80
CA PRO A 145 -22.51 2.76 -3.94
C PRO A 145 -22.83 1.49 -4.75
N ARG A 146 -23.88 0.79 -4.31
CA ARG A 146 -24.45 -0.39 -4.99
C ARG A 146 -25.12 -0.01 -6.32
#